data_AF-A0A955YM68-F1
#
_entry.id   AF-A0A955YM68-F1
#
_cell.length_a   1.000
_cell.length_b   1.000
_cell.length_c   1.000
_cell.angle_alpha   90.00
_cell.angle_beta   90.00
_cell.angle_gamma   90.00
#
_symmetry.space_group_name_H-M   'P 1'
#
loop_
_entity.id
_entity.type
_entity.pdbx_description
1 polymer ?
#
loop_
_entity_poly.entity_id
_entity_poly.type
_entity_poly.pdbx_seq_one_letter_code
_entity_poly.pdbx_strand_id
1 'polypeptide(L)'
;MTKNFTYERPDGTVRKLSGYKAPTQRWEGQRFSATRVTAARLPARVDLRAAMTAVENQSETSSCVANAVAGAYEYLVKQHRQDDAYDVSRLFIYFVARAVAAGEDPTSEPELEDEGTMIGAAIEGLREFGACSEESWPFDDELVNETPSEEAFDEASYFLVEDVMQVPTRLEAWKAALAEGHPIIFGINLYESFDAQRRPGLVPSPSPREAQREDHAGHAMLAVGYSDRDQVFIVRNSWGEEWGDRGYCYIPYAYLMNPRFNDGDSWVIRRVEEPELDESTWADDDESLIGDVENELAAMSDEDFAAMWDAMGDVAFETRLALVLLFAAGADGEIDDQELEGIADVLANVQETLGIRMNPEKVLRRALKRIDRDEDVFEETVALFAEHVPATVLAAIVNAVQEVVEIDTEDEEDVLAYLVEAWQVDAFGEGDEANDEGDDDDDGDHDDDEDADYDDDEDADYDDDEDEDGDYDEDED
;
A
#
# COMPACT_ATOMS: atom_id res chain seq x y z
N MET A 1 34.71 4.68 -13.60
CA MET A 1 35.66 4.20 -12.57
C MET A 1 34.88 4.11 -11.26
N THR A 2 34.13 3.04 -11.10
CA THR A 2 33.38 2.72 -9.88
C THR A 2 34.43 2.45 -8.81
N LYS A 3 34.60 3.38 -7.87
CA LYS A 3 35.50 3.17 -6.73
C LYS A 3 34.78 2.22 -5.78
N ASN A 4 35.31 1.01 -5.64
CA ASN A 4 34.91 0.12 -4.56
C ASN A 4 35.30 0.79 -3.25
N PHE A 5 34.29 1.16 -2.44
CA PHE A 5 34.49 1.69 -1.11
C PHE A 5 34.43 0.53 -0.11
N THR A 6 35.45 0.43 0.73
CA THR A 6 35.50 -0.52 1.85
C THR A 6 35.48 0.28 3.15
N TYR A 7 34.67 -0.14 4.11
CA TYR A 7 34.59 0.46 5.45
C TYR A 7 35.15 -0.52 6.49
N GLU A 8 36.00 -0.03 7.40
CA GLU A 8 36.62 -0.80 8.48
C GLU A 8 35.95 -0.41 9.82
N ARG A 9 35.30 -1.38 10.47
CA ARG A 9 34.62 -1.19 11.76
C ARG A 9 35.62 -1.11 12.93
N PRO A 10 35.21 -0.59 14.11
CA PRO A 10 36.06 -0.55 15.30
C PRO A 10 36.56 -1.91 15.82
N ASP A 11 35.94 -3.01 15.37
CA ASP A 11 36.34 -4.40 15.66
C ASP A 11 37.34 -4.98 14.64
N GLY A 12 37.71 -4.20 13.61
CA GLY A 12 38.64 -4.59 12.55
C GLY A 12 38.01 -5.38 11.40
N THR A 13 36.69 -5.55 11.37
CA THR A 13 36.01 -6.17 10.23
C THR A 13 35.86 -5.16 9.08
N VAL A 14 36.20 -5.60 7.86
CA VAL A 14 36.08 -4.79 6.64
C VAL A 14 34.87 -5.29 5.86
N ARG A 15 33.85 -4.44 5.66
CA ARG A 15 32.74 -4.74 4.74
C ARG A 15 32.97 -4.08 3.39
N LYS A 16 32.68 -4.83 2.33
CA LYS A 16 32.70 -4.40 0.93
C LYS A 16 31.28 -3.92 0.60
N LEU A 17 31.14 -2.68 0.14
CA LEU A 17 29.87 -2.16 -0.37
C LEU A 17 29.51 -2.93 -1.65
N SER A 18 28.54 -3.83 -1.60
CA SER A 18 28.04 -4.47 -2.81
C SER A 18 26.57 -4.82 -2.74
N GLY A 19 25.94 -4.86 -3.92
CA GLY A 19 24.52 -5.07 -4.11
C GLY A 19 24.18 -4.74 -5.56
N TYR A 20 23.19 -3.89 -5.77
CA TYR A 20 22.88 -3.40 -7.10
C TYR A 20 24.04 -2.55 -7.66
N LYS A 21 24.44 -2.87 -8.89
CA LYS A 21 25.38 -2.09 -9.70
C LYS A 21 24.62 -1.41 -10.83
N ALA A 22 24.81 -0.10 -10.98
CA ALA A 22 24.21 0.64 -12.07
C ALA A 22 24.69 0.14 -13.45
N PRO A 23 23.82 0.16 -14.47
CA PRO A 23 24.17 -0.31 -15.81
C PRO A 23 25.30 0.52 -16.41
N THR A 24 26.29 -0.15 -17.00
CA THR A 24 27.44 0.51 -17.64
C THR A 24 27.16 0.93 -19.09
N GLN A 25 26.10 0.39 -19.68
CA GLN A 25 25.68 0.62 -21.05
C GLN A 25 24.17 0.88 -21.10
N ARG A 26 23.72 1.60 -22.13
CA ARG A 26 22.29 1.79 -22.35
C ARG A 26 21.71 0.52 -22.96
N TRP A 27 20.54 0.12 -22.48
CA TRP A 27 19.77 -0.94 -23.08
C TRP A 27 19.30 -0.55 -24.50
N GLU A 28 19.49 -1.47 -25.45
CA GLU A 28 19.09 -1.30 -26.85
C GLU A 28 17.83 -2.10 -27.23
N GLY A 29 17.25 -2.85 -26.29
CA GLY A 29 16.06 -3.67 -26.52
C GLY A 29 14.73 -2.90 -26.39
N GLN A 30 13.65 -3.65 -26.21
CA GLN A 30 12.30 -3.09 -26.12
C GLN A 30 12.13 -2.22 -24.87
N ARG A 31 11.34 -1.15 -25.04
CA ARG A 31 10.93 -0.27 -23.94
C ARG A 31 9.44 -0.46 -23.70
N PHE A 32 9.08 -0.49 -22.43
CA PHE A 32 7.69 -0.63 -22.04
C PHE A 32 6.88 0.56 -22.53
N SER A 33 5.75 0.25 -23.16
CA SER A 33 4.68 1.17 -23.46
C SER A 33 3.39 0.44 -23.10
N ALA A 34 2.55 1.08 -22.29
CA ALA A 34 1.23 0.55 -21.97
C ALA A 34 0.44 0.31 -23.27
N THR A 35 -0.28 -0.81 -23.30
CA THR A 35 -1.09 -1.22 -24.46
C THR A 35 -2.56 -1.39 -24.12
N ARG A 36 -2.89 -1.56 -22.84
CA ARG A 36 -4.23 -1.87 -22.32
C ARG A 36 -4.78 -0.75 -21.46
N VAL A 37 -3.92 0.00 -20.77
CA VAL A 37 -4.33 1.14 -19.93
C VAL A 37 -3.81 2.46 -20.52
N THR A 38 -4.69 3.45 -20.63
CA THR A 38 -4.32 4.81 -21.07
C THR A 38 -4.11 5.70 -19.84
N ALA A 39 -3.33 6.77 -19.98
CA ALA A 39 -3.10 7.71 -18.87
C ALA A 39 -4.37 8.32 -18.28
N ALA A 40 -5.47 8.40 -19.06
CA ALA A 40 -6.77 8.88 -18.60
C ALA A 40 -7.62 7.83 -17.87
N ARG A 41 -7.16 6.58 -17.80
CA ARG A 41 -7.83 5.44 -17.16
C ARG A 41 -6.94 4.75 -16.12
N LEU A 42 -5.90 5.42 -15.63
CA LEU A 42 -5.12 4.86 -14.54
C LEU A 42 -5.96 4.95 -13.26
N PRO A 43 -6.13 3.83 -12.53
CA PRO A 43 -6.78 3.88 -11.22
C PRO A 43 -5.97 4.75 -10.25
N ALA A 44 -6.62 5.26 -9.21
CA ALA A 44 -5.93 6.05 -8.19
C ALA A 44 -4.96 5.19 -7.37
N ARG A 45 -5.27 3.89 -7.24
CA ARG A 45 -4.49 2.93 -6.48
C ARG A 45 -4.41 1.58 -7.20
N VAL A 46 -3.25 0.92 -7.07
CA VAL A 46 -3.03 -0.47 -7.47
C VAL A 46 -2.26 -1.18 -6.37
N ASP A 47 -2.68 -2.37 -5.98
CA ASP A 47 -1.98 -3.21 -5.00
C ASP A 47 -1.91 -4.68 -5.45
N LEU A 48 -0.72 -5.14 -5.85
CA LEU A 48 -0.49 -6.50 -6.31
C LEU A 48 -0.03 -7.45 -5.17
N ARG A 49 0.01 -7.01 -3.90
CA ARG A 49 0.57 -7.79 -2.78
C ARG A 49 -0.14 -9.13 -2.58
N ALA A 50 -1.46 -9.20 -2.76
CA ALA A 50 -2.23 -10.45 -2.61
C ALA A 50 -1.75 -11.56 -3.56
N ALA A 51 -1.18 -11.17 -4.71
CA ALA A 51 -0.64 -12.06 -5.71
C ALA A 51 0.86 -12.36 -5.53
N MET A 52 1.54 -11.73 -4.57
CA MET A 52 2.95 -11.98 -4.28
C MET A 52 3.16 -13.27 -3.48
N THR A 53 4.37 -13.80 -3.56
CA THR A 53 4.92 -14.81 -2.65
C THR A 53 5.44 -14.17 -1.35
N ALA A 54 5.78 -15.00 -0.36
CA ALA A 54 6.32 -14.57 0.94
C ALA A 54 7.61 -13.73 0.79
N VAL A 55 7.88 -12.79 1.70
CA VAL A 55 9.04 -11.90 1.52
C VAL A 55 10.36 -12.60 1.84
N GLU A 56 11.26 -12.56 0.86
CA GLU A 56 12.58 -13.17 0.95
C GLU A 56 13.52 -12.43 1.90
N ASN A 57 14.50 -13.16 2.44
CA ASN A 57 15.61 -12.59 3.20
C ASN A 57 16.94 -12.91 2.52
N GLN A 58 17.65 -11.89 2.05
CA GLN A 58 18.94 -12.02 1.38
C GLN A 58 20.12 -12.26 2.34
N SER A 59 19.88 -12.34 3.64
CA SER A 59 20.92 -12.51 4.68
C SER A 59 22.02 -11.42 4.54
N GLU A 60 23.28 -11.78 4.79
CA GLU A 60 24.44 -10.90 4.67
C GLU A 60 25.00 -10.84 3.24
N THR A 61 24.32 -11.41 2.24
CA THR A 61 24.80 -11.47 0.85
C THR A 61 24.47 -10.19 0.06
N SER A 62 25.20 -9.97 -1.04
CA SER A 62 24.95 -8.84 -1.94
C SER A 62 23.95 -9.16 -3.08
N SER A 63 23.01 -10.07 -2.82
CA SER A 63 22.11 -10.68 -3.81
C SER A 63 20.77 -9.94 -4.07
N CYS A 64 20.62 -8.69 -3.63
CA CYS A 64 19.36 -7.91 -3.78
C CYS A 64 18.74 -7.94 -5.19
N VAL A 65 19.58 -7.86 -6.24
CA VAL A 65 19.11 -7.96 -7.63
C VAL A 65 18.43 -9.30 -7.90
N ALA A 66 19.03 -10.40 -7.46
CA ALA A 66 18.46 -11.73 -7.66
C ALA A 66 17.16 -11.93 -6.88
N ASN A 67 17.05 -11.36 -5.68
CA ASN A 67 15.82 -11.41 -4.88
C ASN A 67 14.67 -10.64 -5.55
N ALA A 68 14.94 -9.43 -6.04
CA ALA A 68 13.92 -8.64 -6.75
C ALA A 68 13.46 -9.33 -8.06
N VAL A 69 14.40 -9.94 -8.78
CA VAL A 69 14.12 -10.71 -10.00
C VAL A 69 13.34 -12.00 -9.70
N ALA A 70 13.73 -12.75 -8.66
CA ALA A 70 13.01 -13.96 -8.22
C ALA A 70 11.56 -13.63 -7.85
N GLY A 71 11.33 -12.59 -7.04
CA GLY A 71 9.96 -12.18 -6.66
C GLY A 71 9.08 -11.80 -7.86
N ALA A 72 9.66 -11.17 -8.89
CA ALA A 72 8.93 -10.89 -10.14
C ALA A 72 8.62 -12.18 -10.93
N TYR A 73 9.57 -13.11 -10.98
CA TYR A 73 9.41 -14.39 -11.66
C TYR A 73 8.34 -15.25 -10.97
N GLU A 74 8.42 -15.39 -9.65
CA GLU A 74 7.47 -16.13 -8.83
C GLU A 74 6.06 -15.59 -8.94
N TYR A 75 5.90 -14.26 -8.94
CA TYR A 75 4.61 -13.62 -9.21
C TYR A 75 4.02 -14.09 -10.54
N LEU A 76 4.82 -14.12 -11.61
CA LEU A 76 4.34 -14.59 -12.93
C LEU A 76 3.95 -16.07 -12.90
N VAL A 77 4.71 -16.91 -12.19
CA VAL A 77 4.39 -18.33 -12.05
C VAL A 77 3.10 -18.53 -11.27
N LYS A 78 2.93 -17.83 -10.15
CA LYS A 78 1.72 -17.86 -9.32
C LYS A 78 0.49 -17.41 -10.11
N GLN A 79 0.60 -16.31 -10.86
CA GLN A 79 -0.46 -15.82 -11.75
C GLN A 79 -0.83 -16.84 -12.84
N HIS A 80 0.15 -17.58 -13.38
CA HIS A 80 -0.12 -18.56 -14.42
C HIS A 80 -0.69 -19.88 -13.88
N ARG A 81 -0.14 -20.39 -12.78
CA ARG A 81 -0.44 -21.73 -12.26
C ARG A 81 -1.50 -21.74 -11.16
N GLN A 82 -1.85 -20.57 -10.61
CA GLN A 82 -2.70 -20.42 -9.42
C GLN A 82 -2.21 -21.30 -8.25
N ASP A 83 -0.90 -21.41 -8.12
CA ASP A 83 -0.24 -22.24 -7.13
C ASP A 83 0.91 -21.44 -6.51
N ASP A 84 1.02 -21.50 -5.18
CA ASP A 84 2.07 -20.83 -4.40
C ASP A 84 3.41 -21.58 -4.47
N ALA A 85 3.48 -22.68 -5.22
CA ALA A 85 4.48 -23.73 -5.03
C ALA A 85 5.78 -23.64 -5.85
N TYR A 86 6.08 -22.52 -6.52
CA TYR A 86 7.36 -22.40 -7.25
C TYR A 86 8.23 -21.28 -6.70
N ASP A 87 9.19 -21.69 -5.87
CA ASP A 87 10.24 -20.86 -5.30
C ASP A 87 11.51 -20.97 -6.16
N VAL A 88 11.98 -19.84 -6.67
CA VAL A 88 13.06 -19.80 -7.66
C VAL A 88 14.40 -19.58 -6.96
N SER A 89 15.42 -20.35 -7.31
CA SER A 89 16.74 -20.22 -6.68
C SER A 89 17.35 -18.84 -6.91
N ARG A 90 17.38 -18.05 -5.84
CA ARG A 90 18.00 -16.71 -5.84
C ARG A 90 19.50 -16.80 -6.02
N LEU A 91 20.17 -17.82 -5.45
CA LEU A 91 21.60 -17.99 -5.60
C LEU A 91 22.00 -18.44 -7.01
N PHE A 92 21.17 -19.25 -7.69
CA PHE A 92 21.39 -19.57 -9.10
C PHE A 92 21.32 -18.31 -9.96
N ILE A 93 20.24 -17.53 -9.83
CA ILE A 93 20.09 -16.25 -10.54
C ILE A 93 21.28 -15.34 -10.25
N TYR A 94 21.68 -15.24 -8.98
CA TYR A 94 22.78 -14.36 -8.57
C TYR A 94 24.15 -14.80 -9.11
N PHE A 95 24.42 -16.11 -9.15
CA PHE A 95 25.64 -16.67 -9.73
C PHE A 95 25.71 -16.40 -11.23
N VAL A 96 24.66 -16.78 -11.97
CA VAL A 96 24.57 -16.57 -13.42
C VAL A 96 24.71 -15.08 -13.75
N ALA A 97 24.00 -14.21 -13.04
CA ALA A 97 24.06 -12.77 -13.26
C ALA A 97 25.48 -12.19 -13.09
N ARG A 98 26.27 -12.71 -12.14
CA ARG A 98 27.65 -12.25 -11.93
C ARG A 98 28.60 -12.76 -13.01
N ALA A 99 28.46 -14.02 -13.42
CA ALA A 99 29.22 -14.57 -14.55
C ALA A 99 28.95 -13.78 -15.86
N VAL A 100 27.66 -13.54 -16.17
CA VAL A 100 27.25 -12.72 -17.32
C VAL A 100 27.82 -11.30 -17.23
N ALA A 101 27.74 -10.66 -16.06
CA ALA A 101 28.31 -9.33 -15.84
C ALA A 101 29.85 -9.29 -16.01
N ALA A 102 30.55 -10.39 -15.71
CA ALA A 102 31.99 -10.55 -15.93
C ALA A 102 32.34 -10.89 -17.39
N GLY A 103 31.35 -11.25 -18.22
CA GLY A 103 31.57 -11.77 -19.57
C GLY A 103 32.13 -13.19 -19.58
N GLU A 104 31.89 -13.95 -18.51
CA GLU A 104 32.29 -15.34 -18.34
C GLU A 104 31.10 -16.27 -18.53
N ASP A 105 31.35 -17.49 -19.00
CA ASP A 105 30.33 -18.52 -19.14
C ASP A 105 30.00 -19.11 -17.76
N PRO A 106 28.74 -19.00 -17.27
CA PRO A 106 28.34 -19.54 -15.98
C PRO A 106 28.57 -21.05 -15.83
N THR A 107 28.59 -21.80 -16.94
CA THR A 107 28.79 -23.26 -16.93
C THR A 107 30.26 -23.68 -16.89
N SER A 108 31.18 -22.71 -16.97
CA SER A 108 32.64 -22.96 -17.03
C SER A 108 33.34 -22.81 -15.67
N GLU A 109 32.62 -22.90 -14.56
CA GLU A 109 33.13 -22.73 -13.19
C GLU A 109 33.94 -21.43 -12.98
N PRO A 110 33.36 -20.25 -13.27
CA PRO A 110 34.04 -18.97 -13.09
C PRO A 110 34.39 -18.67 -11.62
N GLU A 111 35.53 -18.02 -11.38
CA GLU A 111 35.93 -17.56 -10.04
C GLU A 111 35.23 -16.23 -9.71
N LEU A 112 34.12 -16.30 -8.97
CA LEU A 112 33.29 -15.14 -8.64
C LEU A 112 33.42 -14.73 -7.16
N GLU A 113 33.19 -13.44 -6.89
CA GLU A 113 33.10 -12.89 -5.53
C GLU A 113 31.69 -12.37 -5.25
N ASP A 114 31.32 -12.27 -3.97
CA ASP A 114 30.07 -11.64 -3.52
C ASP A 114 30.16 -10.12 -3.60
N GLU A 115 30.07 -9.60 -4.82
CA GLU A 115 30.23 -8.18 -5.10
C GLU A 115 29.02 -7.53 -5.77
N GLY A 116 27.87 -8.20 -5.77
CA GLY A 116 26.65 -7.68 -6.37
C GLY A 116 26.69 -7.73 -7.90
N THR A 117 25.57 -7.37 -8.53
CA THR A 117 25.41 -7.47 -9.99
C THR A 117 24.47 -6.39 -10.54
N MET A 118 24.27 -6.39 -11.85
CA MET A 118 23.36 -5.49 -12.59
C MET A 118 22.04 -6.22 -12.87
N ILE A 119 20.91 -5.51 -12.83
CA ILE A 119 19.60 -6.11 -13.14
C ILE A 119 19.58 -6.63 -14.58
N GLY A 120 20.15 -5.87 -15.52
CA GLY A 120 20.29 -6.30 -16.91
C GLY A 120 21.04 -7.62 -17.07
N ALA A 121 22.10 -7.87 -16.28
CA ALA A 121 22.85 -9.12 -16.35
C ALA A 121 22.06 -10.31 -15.79
N ALA A 122 21.24 -10.09 -14.75
CA ALA A 122 20.32 -11.10 -14.25
C ALA A 122 19.24 -11.43 -15.29
N ILE A 123 18.69 -10.42 -15.96
CA ILE A 123 17.72 -10.61 -17.04
C ILE A 123 18.34 -11.37 -18.21
N GLU A 124 19.53 -11.00 -18.67
CA GLU A 124 20.25 -11.73 -19.72
C GLU A 124 20.51 -13.19 -19.32
N GLY A 125 20.94 -13.41 -18.08
CA GLY A 125 21.08 -14.73 -17.49
C GLY A 125 19.81 -15.57 -17.56
N LEU A 126 18.67 -15.01 -17.15
CA LEU A 126 17.37 -15.69 -17.23
C LEU A 126 16.91 -15.99 -18.66
N ARG A 127 17.30 -15.17 -19.63
CA ARG A 127 16.96 -15.39 -21.05
C ARG A 127 17.78 -16.49 -21.70
N GLU A 128 19.01 -16.71 -21.22
CA GLU A 128 19.94 -17.69 -21.80
C GLU A 128 19.97 -19.01 -21.03
N PHE A 129 19.94 -18.96 -19.70
CA PHE A 129 20.09 -20.10 -18.81
C PHE A 129 18.83 -20.43 -18.00
N GLY A 130 17.91 -19.47 -17.86
CA GLY A 130 16.66 -19.64 -17.09
C GLY A 130 16.90 -19.61 -15.59
N ALA A 131 16.02 -20.25 -14.82
CA ALA A 131 16.21 -20.41 -13.38
C ALA A 131 15.65 -21.74 -12.86
N CYS A 132 16.40 -22.40 -12.00
CA CYS A 132 15.96 -23.59 -11.28
C CYS A 132 15.20 -23.23 -10.01
N SER A 133 14.58 -24.22 -9.39
CA SER A 133 13.96 -24.09 -8.08
C SER A 133 14.99 -23.92 -6.95
N GLU A 134 14.58 -23.25 -5.86
CA GLU A 134 15.39 -23.14 -4.65
C GLU A 134 15.58 -24.50 -3.94
N GLU A 135 14.77 -25.51 -4.23
CA GLU A 135 15.03 -26.90 -3.80
C GLU A 135 16.29 -27.49 -4.45
N SER A 136 16.50 -27.21 -5.74
CA SER A 136 17.66 -27.72 -6.49
C SER A 136 18.94 -26.93 -6.22
N TRP A 137 18.82 -25.63 -5.93
CA TRP A 137 19.95 -24.81 -5.51
C TRP A 137 19.54 -23.89 -4.35
N PRO A 138 19.73 -24.32 -3.09
CA PRO A 138 19.16 -23.66 -1.91
C PRO A 138 19.86 -22.34 -1.59
N PHE A 139 19.13 -21.44 -0.92
CA PHE A 139 19.69 -20.24 -0.34
C PHE A 139 20.54 -20.58 0.89
N ASP A 140 21.83 -20.77 0.66
CA ASP A 140 22.85 -20.96 1.69
C ASP A 140 24.02 -20.01 1.43
N ASP A 141 24.34 -19.17 2.40
CA ASP A 141 25.43 -18.18 2.31
C ASP A 141 26.79 -18.84 1.98
N GLU A 142 26.99 -20.13 2.30
CA GLU A 142 28.19 -20.89 1.94
C GLU A 142 28.25 -21.21 0.43
N LEU A 143 27.10 -21.26 -0.25
CA LEU A 143 27.00 -21.53 -1.70
C LEU A 143 27.08 -20.26 -2.54
N VAL A 144 27.18 -19.07 -1.93
CA VAL A 144 27.07 -17.80 -2.66
C VAL A 144 28.05 -17.68 -3.80
N ASN A 145 29.25 -18.27 -3.73
CA ASN A 145 30.25 -18.21 -4.81
C ASN A 145 30.50 -19.58 -5.46
N GLU A 146 29.79 -20.62 -5.02
CA GLU A 146 29.94 -21.96 -5.56
C GLU A 146 29.19 -22.08 -6.89
N THR A 147 29.76 -22.85 -7.82
CA THR A 147 29.13 -23.07 -9.12
C THR A 147 27.93 -24.00 -8.95
N PRO A 148 26.73 -23.62 -9.44
CA PRO A 148 25.57 -24.51 -9.43
C PRO A 148 25.83 -25.84 -10.11
N SER A 149 25.15 -26.90 -9.66
CA SER A 149 25.33 -28.23 -10.23
C SER A 149 24.83 -28.30 -11.68
N GLU A 150 25.31 -29.29 -12.44
CA GLU A 150 24.83 -29.56 -13.80
C GLU A 150 23.32 -29.79 -13.82
N GLU A 151 22.77 -30.47 -12.80
CA GLU A 151 21.33 -30.68 -12.65
C GLU A 151 20.56 -29.36 -12.46
N ALA A 152 21.11 -28.39 -11.74
CA ALA A 152 20.50 -27.08 -11.57
C ALA A 152 20.44 -26.31 -12.89
N PHE A 153 21.52 -26.35 -13.69
CA PHE A 153 21.52 -25.76 -15.03
C PHE A 153 20.56 -26.47 -16.00
N ASP A 154 20.51 -27.79 -15.95
CA ASP A 154 19.59 -28.58 -16.77
C ASP A 154 18.13 -28.23 -16.45
N GLU A 155 17.77 -28.14 -15.16
CA GLU A 155 16.44 -27.70 -14.74
C GLU A 155 16.14 -26.26 -15.18
N ALA A 156 17.08 -25.34 -14.95
CA ALA A 156 16.92 -23.94 -15.27
C ALA A 156 16.62 -23.71 -16.75
N SER A 157 17.20 -24.53 -17.64
CA SER A 157 17.02 -24.43 -19.09
C SER A 157 15.56 -24.59 -19.57
N TYR A 158 14.68 -25.15 -18.74
CA TYR A 158 13.24 -25.28 -19.04
C TYR A 158 12.42 -24.04 -18.66
N PHE A 159 13.02 -23.08 -17.95
CA PHE A 159 12.36 -21.96 -17.28
C PHE A 159 12.93 -20.61 -17.73
N LEU A 160 13.04 -20.43 -19.04
CA LEU A 160 13.57 -19.21 -19.65
C LEU A 160 12.57 -18.05 -19.59
N VAL A 161 13.11 -16.83 -19.48
CA VAL A 161 12.35 -15.61 -19.70
C VAL A 161 12.44 -15.21 -21.18
N GLU A 162 11.30 -14.95 -21.83
CA GLU A 162 11.28 -14.57 -23.24
C GLU A 162 11.01 -13.08 -23.47
N ASP A 163 10.03 -12.51 -22.77
CA ASP A 163 9.57 -11.13 -22.94
C ASP A 163 9.98 -10.25 -21.75
N VAL A 164 10.85 -9.28 -22.03
CA VAL A 164 11.35 -8.31 -21.07
C VAL A 164 11.37 -6.92 -21.69
N MET A 165 10.97 -5.94 -20.90
CA MET A 165 10.94 -4.55 -21.34
C MET A 165 11.53 -3.63 -20.27
N GLN A 166 12.33 -2.67 -20.72
CA GLN A 166 12.82 -1.61 -19.86
C GLN A 166 11.73 -0.55 -19.67
N VAL A 167 11.37 -0.24 -18.43
CA VAL A 167 10.38 0.78 -18.09
C VAL A 167 11.08 2.13 -17.95
N PRO A 168 10.64 3.17 -18.67
CA PRO A 168 11.22 4.50 -18.51
C PRO A 168 10.90 5.06 -17.12
N THR A 169 11.84 5.79 -16.50
CA THR A 169 11.67 6.52 -15.24
C THR A 169 10.71 7.69 -15.42
N ARG A 170 9.43 7.38 -15.49
CA ARG A 170 8.33 8.31 -15.70
C ARG A 170 7.12 7.77 -14.96
N LEU A 171 6.49 8.62 -14.14
CA LEU A 171 5.46 8.22 -13.19
C LEU A 171 4.33 7.43 -13.87
N GLU A 172 3.79 7.93 -14.97
CA GLU A 172 2.65 7.29 -15.63
C GLU A 172 3.06 6.05 -16.43
N ALA A 173 4.36 5.84 -16.72
CA ALA A 173 4.83 4.57 -17.28
C ALA A 173 4.85 3.47 -16.22
N TRP A 174 5.32 3.80 -15.02
CA TRP A 174 5.34 2.88 -13.88
C TRP A 174 3.93 2.55 -13.41
N LYS A 175 3.07 3.57 -13.24
CA LYS A 175 1.67 3.37 -12.91
C LYS A 175 0.96 2.49 -13.93
N ALA A 176 1.18 2.72 -15.23
CA ALA A 176 0.57 1.91 -16.26
C ALA A 176 1.08 0.46 -16.28
N ALA A 177 2.39 0.24 -16.05
CA ALA A 177 2.92 -1.12 -15.93
C ALA A 177 2.29 -1.86 -14.74
N LEU A 178 2.18 -1.21 -13.59
CA LEU A 178 1.56 -1.80 -12.40
C LEU A 178 0.06 -2.04 -12.58
N ALA A 179 -0.67 -1.11 -13.20
CA ALA A 179 -2.08 -1.26 -13.53
C ALA A 179 -2.34 -2.38 -14.55
N GLU A 180 -1.38 -2.64 -15.46
CA GLU A 180 -1.39 -3.81 -16.35
C GLU A 180 -0.98 -5.12 -15.64
N GLY A 181 -0.75 -5.08 -14.33
CA GLY A 181 -0.39 -6.24 -13.52
C GLY A 181 1.07 -6.65 -13.66
N HIS A 182 1.98 -5.74 -14.03
CA HIS A 182 3.40 -6.00 -14.18
C HIS A 182 4.22 -5.36 -13.03
N PRO A 183 4.70 -6.16 -12.06
CA PRO A 183 5.68 -5.71 -11.08
C PRO A 183 6.95 -5.20 -11.75
N ILE A 184 7.54 -4.15 -11.19
CA ILE A 184 8.70 -3.48 -11.77
C ILE A 184 9.92 -3.76 -10.92
N ILE A 185 10.88 -4.49 -11.46
CA ILE A 185 12.21 -4.67 -10.85
C ILE A 185 12.97 -3.38 -11.08
N PHE A 186 13.52 -2.75 -10.04
CA PHE A 186 14.24 -1.49 -10.20
C PHE A 186 15.46 -1.37 -9.30
N GLY A 187 16.46 -0.63 -9.77
CA GLY A 187 17.61 -0.19 -8.99
C GLY A 187 17.43 1.24 -8.47
N ILE A 188 17.84 1.49 -7.23
CA ILE A 188 17.81 2.81 -6.60
C ILE A 188 19.05 3.03 -5.73
N ASN A 189 19.48 4.29 -5.61
CA ASN A 189 20.47 4.69 -4.63
C ASN A 189 19.80 4.99 -3.28
N LEU A 190 20.22 4.32 -2.21
CA LEU A 190 19.77 4.55 -0.84
C LEU A 190 20.59 5.66 -0.15
N TYR A 191 19.94 6.37 0.76
CA TYR A 191 20.48 7.48 1.53
C TYR A 191 20.31 7.21 3.04
N GLU A 192 21.03 7.93 3.90
CA GLU A 192 20.97 7.71 5.36
C GLU A 192 19.55 7.79 5.93
N SER A 193 18.72 8.67 5.37
CA SER A 193 17.32 8.84 5.71
C SER A 193 16.48 7.59 5.47
N PHE A 194 16.93 6.67 4.60
CA PHE A 194 16.24 5.39 4.37
C PHE A 194 16.10 4.57 5.65
N ASP A 195 17.07 4.64 6.56
CA ASP A 195 17.02 3.97 7.87
C ASP A 195 16.24 4.79 8.92
N ALA A 196 16.00 6.08 8.64
CA ALA A 196 15.26 6.99 9.52
C ALA A 196 13.73 6.91 9.28
N GLN A 197 13.24 5.68 9.08
CA GLN A 197 11.82 5.44 8.90
C GLN A 197 11.11 5.78 10.21
N ARG A 198 10.16 6.71 10.15
CA ARG A 198 9.34 7.07 11.32
C ARG A 198 8.28 6.02 11.62
N ARG A 199 7.96 5.21 10.62
CA ARG A 199 7.09 4.04 10.68
C ARG A 199 7.71 2.90 9.90
N PRO A 200 7.46 1.64 10.27
CA PRO A 200 7.95 0.51 9.50
C PRO A 200 7.55 0.67 8.03
N GLY A 201 8.55 0.61 7.14
CA GLY A 201 8.34 0.66 5.70
C GLY A 201 8.14 2.07 5.12
N LEU A 202 7.79 3.09 5.90
CA LEU A 202 7.58 4.44 5.35
C LEU A 202 8.91 5.13 5.07
N VAL A 203 9.31 5.16 3.80
CA VAL A 203 10.62 5.69 3.38
C VAL A 203 10.54 7.21 3.21
N PRO A 204 11.32 7.99 3.98
CA PRO A 204 11.37 9.44 3.77
C PRO A 204 12.07 9.77 2.45
N SER A 205 11.66 10.87 1.82
CA SER A 205 12.40 11.40 0.66
C SER A 205 13.76 11.94 1.11
N PRO A 206 14.86 11.57 0.44
CA PRO A 206 16.17 12.09 0.79
C PRO A 206 16.27 13.57 0.48
N SER A 207 17.02 14.30 1.31
CA SER A 207 17.27 15.71 1.02
C SER A 207 18.25 15.84 -0.17
N PRO A 208 18.13 16.88 -1.02
CA PRO A 208 19.08 17.07 -2.12
C PRO A 208 20.55 17.25 -1.72
N ARG A 209 20.85 17.44 -0.43
CA ARG A 209 22.21 17.62 0.11
C ARG A 209 22.71 16.40 0.88
N GLU A 210 21.88 15.39 1.01
CA GLU A 210 22.18 14.19 1.78
C GLU A 210 23.27 13.35 1.12
N ALA A 211 24.12 12.75 1.96
CA ALA A 211 25.09 11.77 1.52
C ALA A 211 24.37 10.43 1.25
N GLN A 212 24.83 9.70 0.23
CA GLN A 212 24.38 8.33 0.03
C GLN A 212 24.77 7.48 1.24
N ARG A 213 23.95 6.46 1.51
CA ARG A 213 24.15 5.55 2.64
C ARG A 213 25.52 4.88 2.53
N GLU A 214 26.19 4.70 3.66
CA GLU A 214 27.52 4.09 3.70
C GLU A 214 27.49 2.57 3.40
N ASP A 215 26.37 1.89 3.64
CA ASP A 215 26.17 0.45 3.37
C ASP A 215 24.98 0.26 2.41
N HIS A 216 25.08 -0.65 1.43
CA HIS A 216 24.07 -0.88 0.39
C HIS A 216 23.59 0.41 -0.32
N ALA A 217 24.54 1.28 -0.66
CA ALA A 217 24.24 2.55 -1.34
C ALA A 217 23.46 2.36 -2.64
N GLY A 218 23.70 1.27 -3.37
CA GLY A 218 22.85 0.81 -4.47
C GLY A 218 22.07 -0.43 -4.06
N HIS A 219 20.75 -0.38 -4.19
CA HIS A 219 19.84 -1.47 -3.84
C HIS A 219 18.86 -1.75 -4.98
N ALA A 220 18.44 -3.01 -5.11
CA ALA A 220 17.40 -3.41 -6.06
C ALA A 220 16.20 -3.98 -5.31
N MET A 221 15.01 -3.56 -5.71
CA MET A 221 13.73 -3.94 -5.09
C MET A 221 12.67 -4.13 -6.17
N LEU A 222 11.47 -4.57 -5.76
CA LEU A 222 10.35 -4.86 -6.65
C LEU A 222 9.17 -3.93 -6.32
N ALA A 223 8.78 -3.05 -7.24
CA ALA A 223 7.56 -2.26 -7.09
C ALA A 223 6.35 -3.14 -7.46
N VAL A 224 5.35 -3.17 -6.59
CA VAL A 224 4.17 -4.05 -6.67
C VAL A 224 2.85 -3.28 -6.56
N GLY A 225 2.89 -1.95 -6.56
CA GLY A 225 1.69 -1.15 -6.45
C GLY A 225 1.99 0.33 -6.29
N TYR A 226 0.95 1.15 -6.19
CA TYR A 226 1.05 2.58 -5.96
C TYR A 226 -0.23 3.15 -5.33
N SER A 227 -0.09 4.31 -4.69
CA SER A 227 -1.17 5.13 -4.15
C SER A 227 -1.01 6.59 -4.57
N ASP A 228 -1.98 7.13 -5.32
CA ASP A 228 -2.00 8.56 -5.66
C ASP A 228 -2.34 9.42 -4.45
N ARG A 229 -3.22 8.99 -3.55
CA ARG A 229 -3.52 9.74 -2.31
C ARG A 229 -2.24 9.97 -1.51
N ASP A 230 -1.45 8.93 -1.32
CA ASP A 230 -0.21 8.97 -0.52
C ASP A 230 1.02 9.42 -1.32
N GLN A 231 0.93 9.46 -2.64
CA GLN A 231 2.03 9.74 -3.57
C GLN A 231 3.24 8.80 -3.38
N VAL A 232 2.97 7.51 -3.16
CA VAL A 232 4.00 6.47 -2.94
C VAL A 232 3.83 5.27 -3.86
N PHE A 233 4.94 4.59 -4.13
CA PHE A 233 4.95 3.22 -4.64
C PHE A 233 4.98 2.23 -3.49
N ILE A 234 4.26 1.13 -3.62
CA ILE A 234 4.33 -0.04 -2.74
C ILE A 234 5.47 -0.92 -3.25
N VAL A 235 6.44 -1.22 -2.41
CA VAL A 235 7.69 -1.87 -2.80
C VAL A 235 7.97 -3.07 -1.90
N ARG A 236 8.21 -4.24 -2.49
CA ARG A 236 8.70 -5.44 -1.80
C ARG A 236 10.22 -5.33 -1.65
N ASN A 237 10.70 -5.41 -0.42
CA ASN A 237 12.13 -5.51 -0.11
C ASN A 237 12.54 -6.99 0.02
N SER A 238 13.81 -7.26 0.31
CA SER A 238 14.38 -8.60 0.44
C SER A 238 15.13 -8.81 1.76
N TRP A 239 14.66 -8.18 2.84
CA TRP A 239 15.26 -8.23 4.18
C TRP A 239 14.39 -8.99 5.19
N GLY A 240 13.52 -9.86 4.70
CA GLY A 240 12.56 -10.65 5.49
C GLY A 240 11.36 -9.85 5.98
N GLU A 241 10.36 -10.57 6.47
CA GLU A 241 9.07 -10.02 6.91
C GLU A 241 9.17 -9.19 8.20
N GLU A 242 10.24 -9.34 8.99
CA GLU A 242 10.44 -8.55 10.22
C GLU A 242 10.92 -7.12 9.94
N TRP A 243 11.34 -6.82 8.70
CA TRP A 243 11.80 -5.49 8.31
C TRP A 243 10.68 -4.68 7.66
N GLY A 244 10.63 -3.38 7.95
CA GLY A 244 9.64 -2.48 7.36
C GLY A 244 8.21 -2.90 7.71
N ASP A 245 7.28 -2.69 6.79
CA ASP A 245 5.90 -3.17 6.93
C ASP A 245 5.80 -4.58 6.35
N ARG A 246 6.01 -5.61 7.18
CA ARG A 246 5.99 -7.03 6.77
C ARG A 246 6.88 -7.36 5.57
N GLY A 247 8.06 -6.74 5.49
CA GLY A 247 8.99 -6.86 4.37
C GLY A 247 8.75 -5.89 3.22
N TYR A 248 7.73 -5.04 3.31
CA TYR A 248 7.41 -4.00 2.33
C TYR A 248 7.81 -2.61 2.81
N CYS A 249 7.92 -1.69 1.86
CA CYS A 249 8.12 -0.28 2.11
C CYS A 249 7.34 0.58 1.11
N TYR A 250 7.14 1.83 1.49
CA TYR A 250 6.38 2.84 0.77
C TYR A 250 7.34 3.94 0.37
N ILE A 251 7.65 4.03 -0.93
CA ILE A 251 8.68 4.95 -1.43
C ILE A 251 8.00 6.09 -2.21
N PRO A 252 8.24 7.37 -1.82
CA PRO A 252 7.64 8.51 -2.50
C PRO A 252 7.93 8.55 -4.00
N TYR A 253 6.93 8.96 -4.79
CA TYR A 253 7.07 9.18 -6.23
C TYR A 253 8.24 10.12 -6.54
N ALA A 254 8.35 11.20 -5.77
CA ALA A 254 9.41 12.20 -5.90
C ALA A 254 10.82 11.63 -5.68
N TYR A 255 10.95 10.51 -4.97
CA TYR A 255 12.23 9.82 -4.79
C TYR A 255 12.52 8.91 -5.98
N LEU A 256 11.61 7.97 -6.29
CA LEU A 256 11.83 6.99 -7.36
C LEU A 256 11.90 7.58 -8.76
N MET A 257 11.15 8.66 -9.01
CA MET A 257 11.12 9.32 -10.31
C MET A 257 12.24 10.35 -10.49
N ASN A 258 13.11 10.52 -9.49
CA ASN A 258 14.21 11.46 -9.57
C ASN A 258 15.44 10.82 -10.24
N PRO A 259 15.91 11.35 -11.38
CA PRO A 259 17.04 10.78 -12.13
C PRO A 259 18.39 10.93 -11.39
N ARG A 260 18.44 11.63 -10.26
CA ARG A 260 19.62 11.65 -9.37
C ARG A 260 19.71 10.38 -8.53
N PHE A 261 18.57 9.79 -8.21
CA PHE A 261 18.45 8.71 -7.24
C PHE A 261 18.20 7.36 -7.92
N ASN A 262 17.48 7.39 -9.05
CA ASN A 262 17.19 6.24 -9.89
C ASN A 262 17.93 6.38 -11.23
N ASP A 263 18.80 5.41 -11.53
CA ASP A 263 19.63 5.39 -12.76
C ASP A 263 18.83 4.99 -14.03
N GLY A 264 17.54 4.70 -13.88
CA GLY A 264 16.67 4.24 -14.96
C GLY A 264 16.85 2.77 -15.32
N ASP A 265 17.40 1.98 -14.39
CA ASP A 265 17.49 0.53 -14.52
C ASP A 265 16.22 -0.09 -13.93
N SER A 266 15.16 -0.12 -14.74
CA SER A 266 13.83 -0.57 -14.32
C SER A 266 13.20 -1.46 -15.38
N TRP A 267 12.63 -2.58 -14.97
CA TRP A 267 12.31 -3.68 -15.87
C TRP A 267 11.01 -4.38 -15.48
N VAL A 268 10.30 -4.85 -16.49
CA VAL A 268 9.19 -5.80 -16.32
C VAL A 268 9.54 -7.08 -17.05
N ILE A 269 9.16 -8.21 -16.45
CA ILE A 269 9.14 -9.52 -17.08
C ILE A 269 7.68 -9.80 -17.44
N ARG A 270 7.43 -10.24 -18.67
CA ARG A 270 6.08 -10.51 -19.18
C ARG A 270 5.92 -11.95 -19.60
N ARG A 271 4.66 -12.39 -19.60
CA ARG A 271 4.25 -13.68 -20.16
C ARG A 271 3.83 -13.50 -21.62
N VAL A 272 4.07 -14.54 -22.44
CA VAL A 272 3.63 -14.59 -23.85
C VAL A 272 2.09 -14.53 -23.96
N GLU A 273 1.40 -15.13 -23.00
CA GLU A 273 -0.05 -15.00 -22.79
C GLU A 273 -0.29 -14.19 -21.51
N GLU A 274 -0.60 -12.92 -21.67
CA GLU A 274 -0.97 -12.03 -20.58
C GLU A 274 -2.40 -12.30 -20.12
N PRO A 275 -2.66 -12.49 -18.81
CA PRO A 275 -4.02 -12.63 -18.29
C PRO A 275 -4.87 -11.37 -18.56
N GLU A 276 -6.20 -11.47 -18.42
CA GLU A 276 -7.06 -10.28 -18.45
C GLU A 276 -6.69 -9.32 -17.30
N LEU A 277 -6.95 -8.03 -17.48
CA LEU A 277 -6.66 -7.04 -16.43
C LEU A 277 -7.47 -7.41 -15.19
N ASP A 278 -6.78 -7.57 -14.06
CA ASP A 278 -7.44 -7.82 -12.78
C ASP A 278 -7.80 -6.49 -12.13
N GLU A 279 -8.93 -5.92 -12.55
CA GLU A 279 -9.45 -4.66 -12.01
C GLU A 279 -9.82 -4.77 -10.52
N SER A 280 -9.88 -5.98 -9.92
CA SER A 280 -10.05 -6.14 -8.47
C SER A 280 -8.85 -5.65 -7.66
N THR A 281 -7.69 -5.50 -8.31
CA THR A 281 -6.50 -4.88 -7.70
C THR A 281 -6.53 -3.35 -7.76
N TRP A 282 -7.53 -2.76 -8.41
CA TRP A 282 -7.71 -1.33 -8.56
C TRP A 282 -8.66 -0.81 -7.48
N ALA A 283 -8.39 0.39 -7.00
CA ALA A 283 -9.35 1.14 -6.19
C ALA A 283 -9.47 2.57 -6.73
N ASP A 284 -10.70 3.04 -6.79
CA ASP A 284 -11.09 4.41 -7.18
C ASP A 284 -11.44 5.28 -5.96
N ASP A 285 -11.33 4.74 -4.75
CA ASP A 285 -11.65 5.42 -3.50
C ASP A 285 -10.47 6.23 -2.92
N ASP A 286 -10.82 7.23 -2.11
CA ASP A 286 -9.87 8.08 -1.38
C ASP A 286 -9.33 7.38 -0.11
N GLU A 287 -9.32 6.05 -0.04
CA GLU A 287 -8.96 5.30 1.17
C GLU A 287 -7.42 5.23 1.36
N SER A 288 -6.92 5.58 2.55
CA SER A 288 -5.49 5.67 2.86
C SER A 288 -4.89 4.27 2.95
N LEU A 289 -3.75 4.03 2.31
CA LEU A 289 -2.95 2.82 2.57
C LEU A 289 -2.24 2.85 3.93
N ILE A 290 -2.29 3.98 4.65
CA ILE A 290 -1.66 4.21 5.95
C ILE A 290 -2.66 4.89 6.90
N GLY A 291 -3.43 4.08 7.62
CA GLY A 291 -3.97 4.31 8.96
C GLY A 291 -4.33 5.74 9.37
N ASP A 292 -5.55 6.18 9.10
CA ASP A 292 -6.05 7.43 9.68
C ASP A 292 -6.16 7.34 11.23
N VAL A 293 -6.38 6.15 11.80
CA VAL A 293 -6.32 5.86 13.26
C VAL A 293 -4.89 5.79 13.80
N GLU A 294 -3.97 5.26 13.01
CA GLU A 294 -2.56 5.01 13.35
C GLU A 294 -1.73 6.31 13.40
N ASN A 295 -2.17 7.32 12.65
CA ASN A 295 -1.56 8.64 12.61
C ASN A 295 -1.74 9.44 13.91
N GLU A 296 -2.92 9.41 14.51
CA GLU A 296 -3.21 10.23 15.68
C GLU A 296 -2.74 9.61 17.00
N LEU A 297 -2.87 8.29 17.16
CA LEU A 297 -2.31 7.59 18.32
C LEU A 297 -0.78 7.66 18.35
N ALA A 298 -0.13 7.64 17.17
CA ALA A 298 1.32 7.84 17.06
C ALA A 298 1.76 9.31 17.23
N ALA A 299 0.83 10.26 17.15
CA ALA A 299 1.09 11.69 17.39
C ALA A 299 0.89 12.08 18.86
N MET A 300 0.29 11.21 19.69
CA MET A 300 0.20 11.39 21.13
C MET A 300 1.60 11.40 21.75
N SER A 301 1.82 12.26 22.74
CA SER A 301 3.06 12.19 23.50
C SER A 301 3.09 10.89 24.32
N ASP A 302 4.29 10.38 24.65
CA ASP A 302 4.44 9.20 25.51
C ASP A 302 3.70 9.37 26.85
N GLU A 303 3.55 10.61 27.32
CA GLU A 303 2.82 10.97 28.55
C GLU A 303 1.30 10.85 28.35
N ASP A 304 0.78 11.32 27.22
CA ASP A 304 -0.65 11.22 26.88
C ASP A 304 -1.06 9.77 26.57
N PHE A 305 -0.21 9.02 25.86
CA PHE A 305 -0.46 7.60 25.57
C PHE A 305 -0.43 6.75 26.84
N ALA A 306 0.52 7.01 27.75
CA ALA A 306 0.57 6.33 29.04
C ALA A 306 -0.63 6.70 29.94
N ALA A 307 -1.09 7.95 29.89
CA ALA A 307 -2.29 8.38 30.62
C ALA A 307 -3.56 7.73 30.08
N MET A 308 -3.71 7.66 28.75
CA MET A 308 -4.80 6.93 28.09
C MET A 308 -4.78 5.45 28.50
N TRP A 309 -3.60 4.82 28.47
CA TRP A 309 -3.45 3.41 28.84
C TRP A 309 -3.74 3.14 30.33
N ASP A 310 -3.28 4.00 31.24
CA ASP A 310 -3.52 3.88 32.69
C ASP A 310 -5.01 4.08 33.03
N ALA A 311 -5.69 4.99 32.30
CA ALA A 311 -7.12 5.24 32.46
C ALA A 311 -8.00 4.02 32.12
N MET A 312 -7.53 3.10 31.25
CA MET A 312 -8.27 1.89 30.91
C MET A 312 -8.42 0.91 32.09
N GLY A 313 -7.51 0.99 33.08
CA GLY A 313 -7.58 0.23 34.34
C GLY A 313 -7.51 -1.29 34.16
N ASP A 314 -8.37 -2.03 34.87
CA ASP A 314 -8.40 -3.51 34.86
C ASP A 314 -9.00 -4.12 33.57
N VAL A 315 -9.56 -3.28 32.68
CA VAL A 315 -10.16 -3.71 31.41
C VAL A 315 -9.36 -3.08 30.28
N ALA A 316 -8.63 -3.92 29.56
CA ALA A 316 -7.76 -3.48 28.48
C ALA A 316 -8.54 -2.81 27.33
N PHE A 317 -7.90 -1.89 26.63
CA PHE A 317 -8.50 -1.07 25.57
C PHE A 317 -9.23 -1.90 24.51
N GLU A 318 -8.62 -3.00 24.05
CA GLU A 318 -9.21 -3.90 23.05
C GLU A 318 -10.47 -4.61 23.56
N THR A 319 -10.53 -4.87 24.87
CA THR A 319 -11.73 -5.44 25.49
C THR A 319 -12.83 -4.38 25.58
N ARG A 320 -12.47 -3.12 25.84
CA ARG A 320 -13.41 -1.99 25.86
C ARG A 320 -13.96 -1.65 24.48
N LEU A 321 -13.10 -1.66 23.44
CA LEU A 321 -13.54 -1.51 22.06
C LEU A 321 -14.52 -2.62 21.65
N ALA A 322 -14.21 -3.87 21.99
CA ALA A 322 -15.11 -4.99 21.74
C ALA A 322 -16.46 -4.84 22.48
N LEU A 323 -16.48 -4.22 23.67
CA LEU A 323 -17.72 -3.94 24.39
C LEU A 323 -18.59 -2.93 23.66
N VAL A 324 -18.01 -1.87 23.09
CA VAL A 324 -18.75 -0.85 22.33
C VAL A 324 -19.40 -1.47 21.11
N LEU A 325 -18.64 -2.22 20.31
CA LEU A 325 -19.12 -2.85 19.08
C LEU A 325 -20.21 -3.90 19.36
N LEU A 326 -20.01 -4.76 20.38
CA LEU A 326 -20.99 -5.77 20.77
C LEU A 326 -22.26 -5.19 21.40
N PHE A 327 -22.16 -4.03 22.06
CA PHE A 327 -23.33 -3.37 22.63
C PHE A 327 -24.16 -2.70 21.54
N ALA A 328 -23.51 -2.10 20.54
CA ALA A 328 -24.19 -1.54 19.38
C ALA A 328 -24.90 -2.63 18.57
N ALA A 329 -24.20 -3.71 18.21
CA ALA A 329 -24.79 -4.84 17.47
C ALA A 329 -25.85 -5.61 18.27
N GLY A 330 -25.86 -5.49 19.61
CA GLY A 330 -26.81 -6.19 20.47
C GLY A 330 -27.98 -5.32 20.93
N ALA A 331 -28.13 -4.12 20.39
CA ALA A 331 -29.10 -3.13 20.86
C ALA A 331 -30.54 -3.58 20.59
N ASP A 332 -30.77 -4.26 19.48
CA ASP A 332 -32.07 -4.83 19.09
C ASP A 332 -32.45 -6.11 19.89
N GLY A 333 -31.50 -6.64 20.67
CA GLY A 333 -31.65 -7.81 21.53
C GLY A 333 -31.22 -9.15 20.90
N GLU A 334 -30.74 -9.16 19.66
CA GLU A 334 -30.06 -10.28 19.01
C GLU A 334 -28.66 -9.84 18.53
N ILE A 335 -27.76 -10.78 18.25
CA ILE A 335 -26.51 -10.48 17.54
C ILE A 335 -26.31 -11.65 16.61
N ASP A 336 -26.27 -11.40 15.31
CA ASP A 336 -26.14 -12.47 14.33
C ASP A 336 -24.68 -12.87 14.08
N ASP A 337 -24.50 -13.99 13.36
CA ASP A 337 -23.17 -14.55 13.10
C ASP A 337 -22.34 -13.64 12.17
N GLN A 338 -22.99 -12.84 11.30
CA GLN A 338 -22.36 -11.94 10.34
C GLN A 338 -21.88 -10.65 11.01
N GLU A 339 -22.67 -10.10 11.94
CA GLU A 339 -22.26 -8.99 12.81
C GLU A 339 -21.09 -9.42 13.71
N LEU A 340 -21.14 -10.61 14.31
CA LEU A 340 -20.03 -11.12 15.12
C LEU A 340 -18.74 -11.30 14.31
N GLU A 341 -18.84 -11.70 13.04
CA GLU A 341 -17.71 -11.81 12.12
C GLU A 341 -17.18 -10.41 11.76
N GLY A 342 -18.04 -9.46 11.43
CA GLY A 342 -17.67 -8.06 11.15
C GLY A 342 -16.99 -7.38 12.35
N ILE A 343 -17.50 -7.58 13.57
CA ILE A 343 -16.87 -7.07 14.80
C ILE A 343 -15.49 -7.72 15.00
N ALA A 344 -15.36 -9.03 14.73
CA ALA A 344 -14.09 -9.72 14.85
C ALA A 344 -13.04 -9.15 13.88
N ASP A 345 -13.45 -8.81 12.66
CA ASP A 345 -12.59 -8.21 11.63
C ASP A 345 -12.17 -6.79 12.00
N VAL A 346 -13.10 -5.94 12.46
CA VAL A 346 -12.76 -4.61 12.99
C VAL A 346 -11.78 -4.71 14.16
N LEU A 347 -12.02 -5.64 15.09
CA LEU A 347 -11.12 -5.85 16.21
C LEU A 347 -9.76 -6.38 15.80
N ALA A 348 -9.68 -7.22 14.76
CA ALA A 348 -8.43 -7.71 14.21
C ALA A 348 -7.64 -6.57 13.56
N ASN A 349 -8.30 -5.75 12.76
CA ASN A 349 -7.73 -4.59 12.09
C ASN A 349 -7.22 -3.57 13.11
N VAL A 350 -8.04 -3.19 14.10
CA VAL A 350 -7.61 -2.23 15.14
C VAL A 350 -6.50 -2.82 16.03
N GLN A 351 -6.53 -4.11 16.37
CA GLN A 351 -5.43 -4.75 17.11
C GLN A 351 -4.13 -4.78 16.32
N GLU A 352 -4.22 -5.01 15.02
CA GLU A 352 -3.09 -4.95 14.10
C GLU A 352 -2.50 -3.54 14.03
N THR A 353 -3.35 -2.53 13.87
CA THR A 353 -3.00 -1.10 13.88
C THR A 353 -2.36 -0.66 15.20
N LEU A 354 -2.79 -1.24 16.33
CA LEU A 354 -2.25 -0.93 17.66
C LEU A 354 -1.02 -1.78 18.03
N GLY A 355 -0.60 -2.71 17.18
CA GLY A 355 0.50 -3.64 17.48
C GLY A 355 0.21 -4.62 18.62
N ILE A 356 -1.07 -4.83 18.98
CA ILE A 356 -1.50 -5.69 20.07
C ILE A 356 -1.74 -7.10 19.52
N ARG A 357 -0.97 -8.10 19.99
CA ARG A 357 -1.15 -9.50 19.60
C ARG A 357 -2.10 -10.24 20.55
N MET A 358 -3.39 -10.26 20.25
CA MET A 358 -4.37 -11.13 20.89
C MET A 358 -5.25 -11.87 19.88
N ASN A 359 -5.92 -12.94 20.33
CA ASN A 359 -6.84 -13.70 19.48
C ASN A 359 -8.23 -13.03 19.58
N PRO A 360 -8.80 -12.50 18.48
CA PRO A 360 -10.05 -11.73 18.49
C PRO A 360 -11.22 -12.48 19.13
N GLU A 361 -11.37 -13.79 18.85
CA GLU A 361 -12.41 -14.61 19.49
C GLU A 361 -12.27 -14.68 21.01
N LYS A 362 -11.04 -14.63 21.54
CA LYS A 362 -10.82 -14.61 23.00
C LYS A 362 -11.16 -13.25 23.61
N VAL A 363 -10.97 -12.15 22.86
CA VAL A 363 -11.36 -10.80 23.28
C VAL A 363 -12.88 -10.69 23.29
N LEU A 364 -13.54 -11.09 22.21
CA LEU A 364 -15.01 -11.16 22.11
C LEU A 364 -15.65 -11.99 23.22
N ARG A 365 -15.16 -13.21 23.47
CA ARG A 365 -15.66 -14.05 24.58
C ARG A 365 -15.46 -13.43 25.96
N ARG A 366 -14.48 -12.54 26.15
CA ARG A 366 -14.26 -11.83 27.42
C ARG A 366 -15.21 -10.64 27.55
N ALA A 367 -15.41 -9.90 26.46
CA ALA A 367 -16.34 -8.78 26.37
C ALA A 367 -17.79 -9.24 26.59
N LEU A 368 -18.27 -10.25 25.86
CA LEU A 368 -19.61 -10.83 26.03
C LEU A 368 -19.91 -11.24 27.49
N LYS A 369 -18.97 -11.94 28.13
CA LYS A 369 -19.11 -12.34 29.55
C LYS A 369 -19.13 -11.17 30.54
N ARG A 370 -18.68 -9.99 30.12
CA ARG A 370 -18.61 -8.79 30.94
C ARG A 370 -19.90 -7.98 30.81
N ILE A 371 -20.43 -7.84 29.59
CA ILE A 371 -21.76 -7.25 29.33
C ILE A 371 -22.82 -7.94 30.21
N ASP A 372 -22.81 -9.27 30.27
CA ASP A 372 -23.73 -10.07 31.09
C ASP A 372 -23.61 -9.83 32.62
N ARG A 373 -22.52 -9.24 33.09
CA ARG A 373 -22.16 -9.19 34.53
C ARG A 373 -22.15 -7.80 35.11
N ASP A 374 -22.04 -6.78 34.28
CA ASP A 374 -21.77 -5.41 34.68
C ASP A 374 -22.56 -4.48 33.76
N GLU A 375 -23.74 -4.06 34.23
CA GLU A 375 -24.70 -3.28 33.44
C GLU A 375 -24.16 -1.87 33.12
N ASP A 376 -23.24 -1.34 33.94
CA ASP A 376 -22.69 0.01 33.79
C ASP A 376 -21.43 0.06 32.90
N VAL A 377 -20.91 -1.09 32.46
CA VAL A 377 -19.59 -1.20 31.79
C VAL A 377 -19.54 -0.49 30.43
N PHE A 378 -20.68 -0.38 29.76
CA PHE A 378 -20.81 0.32 28.48
C PHE A 378 -20.70 1.83 28.68
N GLU A 379 -21.51 2.41 29.56
CA GLU A 379 -21.46 3.84 29.87
C GLU A 379 -20.10 4.27 30.43
N GLU A 380 -19.49 3.45 31.30
CA GLU A 380 -18.12 3.68 31.79
C GLU A 380 -17.11 3.72 30.65
N THR A 381 -17.23 2.80 29.69
CA THR A 381 -16.31 2.70 28.55
C THR A 381 -16.44 3.89 27.61
N VAL A 382 -17.67 4.30 27.29
CA VAL A 382 -17.93 5.47 26.43
C VAL A 382 -17.37 6.74 27.06
N ALA A 383 -17.54 6.94 28.38
CA ALA A 383 -17.01 8.08 29.09
C ALA A 383 -15.47 8.11 29.12
N LEU A 384 -14.83 6.95 29.36
CA LEU A 384 -13.37 6.83 29.33
C LEU A 384 -12.80 7.10 27.94
N PHE A 385 -13.49 6.65 26.89
CA PHE A 385 -13.09 6.91 25.51
C PHE A 385 -13.22 8.40 25.18
N ALA A 386 -14.32 9.04 25.56
CA ALA A 386 -14.52 10.48 25.36
C ALA A 386 -13.42 11.34 26.02
N GLU A 387 -12.94 10.94 27.20
CA GLU A 387 -11.95 11.71 27.97
C GLU A 387 -10.50 11.48 27.48
N HIS A 388 -10.18 10.27 27.02
CA HIS A 388 -8.78 9.84 26.86
C HIS A 388 -8.38 9.42 25.45
N VAL A 389 -9.34 9.19 24.55
CA VAL A 389 -9.09 8.72 23.18
C VAL A 389 -9.19 9.90 22.20
N PRO A 390 -8.27 10.05 21.23
CA PRO A 390 -8.33 11.15 20.26
C PRO A 390 -9.62 11.16 19.44
N ALA A 391 -10.13 12.36 19.12
CA ALA A 391 -11.41 12.53 18.41
C ALA A 391 -11.48 11.82 17.05
N THR A 392 -10.38 11.71 16.31
CA THR A 392 -10.38 10.96 15.05
C THR A 392 -10.47 9.46 15.24
N VAL A 393 -9.92 8.94 16.33
CA VAL A 393 -10.04 7.52 16.70
C VAL A 393 -11.46 7.23 17.12
N LEU A 394 -12.10 8.14 17.86
CA LEU A 394 -13.52 8.07 18.18
C LEU A 394 -14.39 8.09 16.92
N ALA A 395 -14.09 8.97 15.96
CA ALA A 395 -14.78 9.02 14.67
C ALA A 395 -14.63 7.72 13.87
N ALA A 396 -13.44 7.11 13.87
CA ALA A 396 -13.22 5.82 13.23
C ALA A 396 -13.99 4.68 13.92
N ILE A 397 -14.11 4.71 15.25
CA ILE A 397 -14.93 3.74 15.99
C ILE A 397 -16.41 3.91 15.64
N VAL A 398 -16.91 5.15 15.53
CA VAL A 398 -18.29 5.43 15.10
C VAL A 398 -18.56 4.91 13.69
N ASN A 399 -17.65 5.15 12.74
CA ASN A 399 -17.78 4.62 11.38
C ASN A 399 -17.77 3.09 11.38
N ALA A 400 -16.90 2.46 12.16
CA ALA A 400 -16.86 1.01 12.28
C ALA A 400 -18.15 0.43 12.88
N VAL A 401 -18.80 1.14 13.81
CA VAL A 401 -20.13 0.78 14.31
C VAL A 401 -21.16 0.85 13.16
N GLN A 402 -21.17 1.93 12.38
CA GLN A 402 -22.10 2.10 11.25
C GLN A 402 -21.96 1.02 10.17
N GLU A 403 -20.72 0.64 9.86
CA GLU A 403 -20.43 -0.34 8.81
C GLU A 403 -20.75 -1.77 9.24
N VAL A 404 -20.50 -2.11 10.51
CA VAL A 404 -20.64 -3.48 11.01
C VAL A 404 -22.05 -3.80 11.49
N VAL A 405 -22.76 -2.82 12.06
CA VAL A 405 -24.05 -3.04 12.74
C VAL A 405 -25.24 -2.89 11.77
N GLU A 406 -25.03 -2.78 10.45
CA GLU A 406 -26.08 -2.62 9.41
C GLU A 406 -27.34 -1.89 9.91
N ILE A 407 -27.21 -0.70 10.51
CA ILE A 407 -28.26 -0.04 11.33
C ILE A 407 -29.64 -0.14 10.65
N ASP A 408 -30.46 -1.05 11.13
CA ASP A 408 -31.76 -1.35 10.55
C ASP A 408 -32.91 -1.29 11.57
N THR A 409 -32.55 -1.11 12.85
CA THR A 409 -33.49 -0.88 13.96
C THR A 409 -33.35 0.51 14.60
N GLU A 410 -34.46 1.00 15.17
CA GLU A 410 -34.47 2.25 15.96
C GLU A 410 -33.55 2.15 17.19
N ASP A 411 -33.39 0.96 17.77
CA ASP A 411 -32.56 0.73 18.97
C ASP A 411 -31.05 0.86 18.66
N GLU A 412 -30.58 0.42 17.49
CA GLU A 412 -29.20 0.58 17.03
C GLU A 412 -28.90 2.03 16.62
N GLU A 413 -29.86 2.69 15.96
CA GLU A 413 -29.77 4.10 15.58
C GLU A 413 -29.63 4.99 16.84
N ASP A 414 -30.37 4.68 17.90
CA ASP A 414 -30.27 5.36 19.19
C ASP A 414 -28.88 5.17 19.84
N VAL A 415 -28.28 3.97 19.76
CA VAL A 415 -26.92 3.72 20.28
C VAL A 415 -25.87 4.47 19.47
N LEU A 416 -25.98 4.49 18.14
CA LEU A 416 -25.09 5.26 17.29
C LEU A 416 -25.19 6.76 17.62
N ALA A 417 -26.41 7.30 17.69
CA ALA A 417 -26.64 8.71 18.00
C ALA A 417 -26.06 9.08 19.37
N TYR A 418 -26.18 8.19 20.36
CA TYR A 418 -25.55 8.34 21.67
C TYR A 418 -24.02 8.40 21.59
N LEU A 419 -23.37 7.55 20.79
CA LEU A 419 -21.91 7.57 20.61
C LEU A 419 -21.44 8.84 19.90
N VAL A 420 -22.15 9.27 18.86
CA VAL A 420 -21.87 10.51 18.11
C VAL A 420 -21.97 11.73 19.03
N GLU A 421 -23.03 11.81 19.84
CA GLU A 421 -23.23 12.89 20.81
C GLU A 421 -22.17 12.86 21.91
N ALA A 422 -21.91 11.69 22.50
CA ALA A 422 -20.96 11.52 23.59
C ALA A 422 -19.51 11.87 23.19
N TRP A 423 -19.14 11.62 21.94
CA TRP A 423 -17.79 11.83 21.42
C TRP A 423 -17.63 13.08 20.56
N GLN A 424 -18.70 13.84 20.35
CA GLN A 424 -18.72 15.07 19.55
C GLN A 424 -18.14 14.86 18.14
N VAL A 425 -18.52 13.74 17.51
CA VAL A 425 -18.08 13.41 16.14
C VAL A 425 -19.01 14.09 15.15
N ASP A 426 -18.47 14.79 14.14
CA ASP A 426 -19.29 15.36 13.07
C ASP A 426 -19.89 14.23 12.23
N ALA A 427 -21.22 14.12 12.21
CA ALA A 427 -21.93 13.18 11.35
C ALA A 427 -21.74 13.60 9.89
N PHE A 428 -20.87 12.92 9.14
CA PHE A 428 -20.68 13.19 7.72
C PHE A 428 -21.86 12.62 6.91
N GLY A 429 -22.76 13.51 6.48
CA GLY A 429 -23.69 13.20 5.38
C GLY A 429 -25.13 13.70 5.52
N GLU A 430 -25.36 15.01 5.50
CA GLU A 430 -26.49 15.57 4.74
C GLU A 430 -25.96 16.71 3.87
N GLY A 431 -26.42 16.75 2.62
CA GLY A 431 -25.89 17.63 1.58
C GLY A 431 -26.05 19.12 1.89
N ASP A 432 -25.27 19.92 1.16
CA ASP A 432 -25.42 21.37 1.01
C ASP A 432 -26.91 21.80 1.03
N GLU A 433 -27.34 22.42 2.13
CA GLU A 433 -28.22 23.58 2.05
C GLU A 433 -27.59 24.71 2.85
N ALA A 434 -27.04 25.66 2.10
CA ALA A 434 -26.68 26.97 2.61
C ALA A 434 -27.87 27.61 3.32
N ASN A 435 -27.75 27.82 4.63
CA ASN A 435 -28.43 28.90 5.31
C ASN A 435 -27.39 29.75 6.04
N ASP A 436 -27.01 30.82 5.34
CA ASP A 436 -26.49 32.05 5.91
C ASP A 436 -27.62 32.67 6.74
N GLU A 437 -27.65 32.41 8.04
CA GLU A 437 -28.36 33.26 8.99
C GLU A 437 -27.33 33.78 9.99
N GLY A 438 -26.85 34.98 9.69
CA GLY A 438 -26.12 35.81 10.63
C GLY A 438 -27.00 36.18 11.82
N ASP A 439 -26.43 36.01 13.00
CA ASP A 439 -26.80 36.70 14.23
C ASP A 439 -27.04 38.19 13.96
N ASP A 440 -28.21 38.70 14.31
CA ASP A 440 -28.32 40.02 14.93
C ASP A 440 -29.52 40.03 15.90
N ASP A 441 -29.18 40.28 17.15
CA ASP A 441 -30.03 40.29 18.32
C ASP A 441 -31.20 41.28 18.26
N ASP A 442 -32.31 40.81 18.82
CA ASP A 442 -33.53 41.51 19.25
C ASP A 442 -33.24 42.69 20.19
N ASP A 443 -33.83 43.86 19.91
CA ASP A 443 -34.53 44.70 20.91
C ASP A 443 -35.00 46.04 20.28
N GLY A 444 -36.32 46.28 20.32
CA GLY A 444 -36.85 47.62 20.59
C GLY A 444 -37.93 48.18 19.67
N ASP A 445 -39.18 47.96 20.08
CA ASP A 445 -40.40 48.71 19.75
C ASP A 445 -40.22 50.21 19.40
N HIS A 446 -40.75 50.64 18.25
CA HIS A 446 -41.51 51.90 18.13
C HIS A 446 -42.28 52.01 16.81
N ASP A 447 -43.61 51.92 16.93
CA ASP A 447 -44.67 52.81 16.42
C ASP A 447 -44.59 53.49 15.02
N ASP A 448 -45.81 53.52 14.46
CA ASP A 448 -46.40 54.49 13.52
C ASP A 448 -46.38 54.21 12.01
N ASP A 449 -47.56 53.75 11.56
CA ASP A 449 -48.48 54.46 10.66
C ASP A 449 -48.41 54.31 9.11
N GLU A 450 -49.63 54.02 8.64
CA GLU A 450 -50.31 54.56 7.44
C GLU A 450 -50.10 53.93 6.05
N ASP A 451 -51.18 53.25 5.63
CA ASP A 451 -51.97 53.50 4.41
C ASP A 451 -51.28 53.53 3.03
N ALA A 452 -51.71 52.63 2.14
CA ALA A 452 -52.79 52.94 1.18
C ALA A 452 -52.81 51.96 -0.02
N ASP A 453 -54.02 51.48 -0.30
CA ASP A 453 -54.48 50.79 -1.51
C ASP A 453 -54.11 51.52 -2.82
N TYR A 454 -54.02 50.80 -3.94
CA TYR A 454 -54.84 51.10 -5.13
C TYR A 454 -54.77 49.96 -6.18
N ASP A 455 -55.96 49.60 -6.63
CA ASP A 455 -56.38 48.65 -7.68
C ASP A 455 -56.01 49.07 -9.13
N ASP A 456 -56.51 48.24 -10.06
CA ASP A 456 -56.82 48.41 -11.49
C ASP A 456 -55.77 47.91 -12.49
N ASP A 457 -56.02 46.77 -13.16
CA ASP A 457 -56.86 46.60 -14.39
C ASP A 457 -55.94 46.70 -15.62
N GLU A 458 -56.10 46.06 -16.77
CA GLU A 458 -57.04 45.11 -17.39
C GLU A 458 -56.34 44.71 -18.72
N ASP A 459 -56.77 43.60 -19.33
CA ASP A 459 -56.79 43.34 -20.78
C ASP A 459 -55.48 43.16 -21.57
N ALA A 460 -55.42 42.41 -22.68
CA ALA A 460 -56.18 41.33 -23.29
C ALA A 460 -55.42 40.97 -24.60
N ASP A 461 -55.41 39.69 -24.94
CA ASP A 461 -55.41 39.04 -26.26
C ASP A 461 -54.76 39.72 -27.49
N TYR A 462 -53.93 38.96 -28.22
CA TYR A 462 -54.12 38.71 -29.66
C TYR A 462 -53.35 37.45 -30.12
N ASP A 463 -54.11 36.56 -30.77
CA ASP A 463 -53.72 35.38 -31.56
C ASP A 463 -53.03 35.73 -32.90
N ASP A 464 -52.72 34.67 -33.64
CA ASP A 464 -52.36 34.52 -35.07
C ASP A 464 -50.88 34.70 -35.43
N ASP A 465 -50.27 33.87 -36.29
CA ASP A 465 -50.58 32.59 -36.94
C ASP A 465 -49.38 32.34 -37.88
N GLU A 466 -49.17 31.08 -38.29
CA GLU A 466 -48.60 30.64 -39.59
C GLU A 466 -47.15 31.10 -39.95
N ASP A 467 -46.29 30.40 -40.67
CA ASP A 467 -46.12 29.06 -41.24
C ASP A 467 -44.80 29.17 -42.05
N GLU A 468 -44.43 28.10 -42.75
CA GLU A 468 -43.48 28.04 -43.88
C GLU A 468 -41.99 27.76 -43.56
N ASP A 469 -41.68 26.47 -43.61
CA ASP A 469 -40.97 25.81 -44.73
C ASP A 469 -39.58 26.33 -45.15
N GLY A 470 -38.62 25.40 -45.19
CA GLY A 470 -37.27 25.66 -45.69
C GLY A 470 -36.39 24.41 -45.76
N ASP A 471 -36.80 23.52 -46.66
CA ASP A 471 -36.28 22.20 -47.05
C ASP A 471 -34.87 22.21 -47.73
N TYR A 472 -34.32 21.00 -47.92
CA TYR A 472 -33.17 20.54 -48.74
C TYR A 472 -31.75 20.56 -48.13
N ASP A 473 -31.12 19.41 -47.85
CA ASP A 473 -30.50 18.40 -48.76
C ASP A 473 -29.30 19.00 -49.55
N GLU A 474 -28.16 18.37 -49.82
CA GLU A 474 -27.78 16.95 -49.92
C GLU A 474 -26.23 16.91 -50.00
N ASP A 475 -25.64 15.85 -49.46
CA ASP A 475 -24.50 15.03 -49.92
C ASP A 475 -23.44 15.57 -50.91
N GLU A 476 -22.16 15.27 -50.65
CA GLU A 476 -21.43 14.19 -51.35
C GLU A 476 -19.94 14.13 -50.93
N ASP A 477 -19.47 12.87 -50.84
CA ASP A 477 -18.11 12.30 -50.91
C ASP A 477 -17.11 12.36 -49.73
#